data_AF-A0A962XWX7-F1
#
_entry.id   AF-A0A962XWX7-F1
#
_cell.length_a   1.000
_cell.length_b   1.000
_cell.length_c   1.000
_cell.angle_alpha   90.00
_cell.angle_beta   90.00
_cell.angle_gamma   90.00
#
_symmetry.space_group_name_H-M   'P 1'
#
loop_
_entity.id
_entity.type
_entity.pdbx_description
1 polymer ?
#
loop_
_entity_poly.entity_id
_entity_poly.type
_entity_poly.pdbx_seq_one_letter_code
_entity_poly.pdbx_strand_id
1 'polypeptide(L)'
;MEELEVTWGRAARIWWSIAWRSALAAGVVGIAIGVLVGIALGAAGRPDLARQFGQLLGIAVAIPVGIWAVKAVLSKEYRQFRVALISSTEATLGEIVSKMRAQ
;
A
#
# COMPACT_ATOMS: atom_id res chain seq x y z
N MET A 1 1.11 -4.93 -27.45
CA MET A 1 1.80 -4.79 -26.15
C MET A 1 2.51 -6.10 -25.91
N GLU A 2 3.82 -6.09 -25.75
CA GLU A 2 4.55 -7.32 -25.46
C GLU A 2 4.41 -7.61 -23.96
N GLU A 3 3.73 -8.69 -23.61
CA GLU A 3 3.59 -9.12 -22.21
C GLU A 3 4.95 -9.62 -21.72
N LEU A 4 5.49 -8.92 -20.72
CA LEU A 4 6.77 -9.28 -20.14
C LEU A 4 6.56 -10.32 -19.04
N GLU A 5 7.27 -11.45 -19.15
CA GLU A 5 7.23 -12.51 -18.14
C GLU A 5 7.60 -12.00 -16.73
N VAL A 6 6.89 -12.46 -15.70
CA VAL A 6 7.20 -12.10 -14.31
C VAL A 6 8.40 -12.92 -13.83
N THR A 7 9.61 -12.43 -14.12
CA THR A 7 10.85 -13.06 -13.63
C THR A 7 11.12 -12.70 -12.17
N TRP A 8 11.83 -13.56 -11.44
CA TRP A 8 12.24 -13.30 -10.05
C TRP A 8 13.00 -11.97 -9.89
N GLY A 9 13.82 -11.59 -10.88
CA GLY A 9 14.52 -10.31 -10.87
C GLY A 9 13.59 -9.10 -10.98
N ARG A 10 12.51 -9.20 -11.76
CA ARG A 10 11.48 -8.16 -11.86
C ARG A 10 10.65 -8.10 -10.58
N ALA A 11 10.25 -9.26 -10.05
CA ALA A 11 9.51 -9.35 -8.79
C ALA A 11 10.29 -8.74 -7.61
N ALA A 12 11.58 -9.05 -7.48
CA ALA A 12 12.43 -8.48 -6.43
C ALA A 12 12.57 -6.95 -6.53
N ARG A 13 12.68 -6.39 -7.76
CA ARG A 13 12.71 -4.94 -7.97
C ARG A 13 11.40 -4.27 -7.56
N ILE A 14 10.27 -4.87 -7.91
CA ILE A 14 8.94 -4.37 -7.53
C ILE A 14 8.78 -4.43 -6.01
N TRP A 15 9.09 -5.58 -5.40
CA TRP A 15 9.04 -5.75 -3.96
C TRP A 15 9.92 -4.75 -3.22
N TRP A 16 11.16 -4.56 -3.66
CA TRP A 16 12.06 -3.57 -3.06
C TRP A 16 11.49 -2.15 -3.17
N SER A 17 10.91 -1.81 -4.33
CA SER A 17 10.24 -0.53 -4.58
C SER A 17 9.10 -0.26 -3.60
N ILE A 18 8.34 -1.30 -3.22
CA ILE A 18 7.29 -1.24 -2.19
C ILE A 18 7.95 -1.13 -0.81
N ALA A 19 8.90 -2.01 -0.50
CA ALA A 19 9.51 -2.14 0.82
C ALA A 19 10.09 -0.83 1.36
N TRP A 20 10.94 -0.14 0.58
CA TRP A 20 11.56 1.10 1.06
C TRP A 20 10.55 2.25 1.18
N ARG A 21 9.54 2.32 0.29
CA ARG A 21 8.49 3.35 0.34
C ARG A 21 7.60 3.16 1.55
N SER A 22 7.18 1.93 1.80
CA SER A 22 6.40 1.57 2.97
C SER A 22 7.19 1.83 4.24
N ALA A 23 8.49 1.49 4.28
CA ALA A 23 9.35 1.75 5.42
C ALA A 23 9.50 3.26 5.71
N LEU A 24 9.74 4.09 4.68
CA LEU A 24 9.82 5.54 4.85
C LEU A 24 8.49 6.14 5.30
N ALA A 25 7.39 5.80 4.65
CA ALA A 25 6.07 6.33 4.99
C ALA A 25 5.63 5.87 6.39
N ALA A 26 5.78 4.59 6.72
CA ALA A 26 5.48 4.07 8.05
C ALA A 26 6.40 4.65 9.13
N GLY A 27 7.68 4.89 8.81
CA GLY A 27 8.62 5.53 9.72
C GLY A 27 8.21 6.97 10.04
N VAL A 28 7.94 7.79 9.02
CA VAL A 28 7.53 9.19 9.20
C VAL A 28 6.20 9.28 9.96
N VAL A 29 5.19 8.53 9.52
CA VAL A 29 3.86 8.54 10.16
C VAL A 29 3.92 7.95 11.57
N GLY A 30 4.69 6.87 11.76
CA GLY A 30 4.87 6.22 13.04
C GLY A 30 5.57 7.10 14.07
N ILE A 31 6.60 7.85 13.66
CA ILE A 31 7.25 8.83 14.54
C ILE A 31 6.26 9.94 14.90
N ALA A 32 5.56 10.51 13.92
CA ALA A 32 4.60 11.59 14.18
C ALA A 32 3.51 11.17 15.17
N ILE A 33 2.88 10.01 14.95
CA ILE A 33 1.84 9.48 15.84
C ILE A 33 2.42 9.09 17.19
N GLY A 34 3.58 8.43 17.22
CA GLY A 34 4.23 8.00 18.45
C GLY A 34 4.55 9.17 19.37
N VAL A 35 5.05 10.29 18.81
CA VAL A 35 5.30 11.52 19.56
C VAL A 35 4.00 12.11 20.11
N LEU A 36 2.96 12.25 19.27
CA LEU A 36 1.68 12.84 19.68
C LEU A 36 1.02 12.02 20.80
N VAL A 37 0.96 10.69 20.63
CA VAL A 37 0.37 9.77 21.61
C VAL A 37 1.20 9.73 22.88
N GLY A 38 2.53 9.72 22.77
CA GLY A 38 3.44 9.73 23.92
C GLY A 38 3.27 10.99 24.77
N ILE A 39 3.17 12.16 24.14
CA ILE A 39 2.92 13.43 24.83
C ILE A 39 1.54 13.42 25.50
N ALA A 40 0.49 13.02 24.77
CA ALA A 40 -0.87 13.01 25.29
C ALA A 40 -1.05 12.07 26.48
N LEU A 41 -0.54 10.84 26.39
CA LEU A 41 -0.64 9.85 27.46
C LEU A 41 0.29 10.16 28.64
N GLY A 42 1.47 10.74 28.37
CA GLY A 42 2.36 11.25 29.40
C GLY A 42 1.70 12.36 30.22
N ALA A 43 1.06 13.33 29.55
CA ALA A 43 0.30 14.39 30.21
C ALA A 43 -0.93 13.87 30.97
N ALA A 44 -1.56 12.79 30.51
CA ALA A 44 -2.67 12.15 31.18
C ALA A 44 -2.27 11.24 32.36
N GLY A 45 -0.97 11.07 32.63
CA GLY A 45 -0.48 10.18 33.68
C GLY A 45 -0.71 8.69 33.41
N ARG A 46 -0.88 8.30 32.14
CA ARG A 46 -1.16 6.92 31.68
C ARG A 46 -0.10 6.39 30.71
N PRO A 47 1.21 6.40 31.06
CA PRO A 47 2.27 5.95 30.17
C PRO A 47 2.19 4.44 29.86
N ASP A 48 1.53 3.67 30.71
CA ASP A 48 1.25 2.24 30.56
C ASP A 48 0.47 1.91 29.27
N LEU A 49 -0.42 2.82 28.85
CA LEU A 49 -1.24 2.65 27.66
C LEU A 49 -0.47 2.96 26.36
N ALA A 50 0.70 3.60 26.42
CA ALA A 50 1.43 4.05 25.24
C ALA A 50 1.81 2.91 24.30
N ARG A 51 2.18 1.74 24.85
CA ARG A 51 2.49 0.55 24.05
C ARG A 51 1.27 0.02 23.30
N GLN A 52 0.13 -0.07 23.98
CA GLN A 52 -1.10 -0.63 23.40
C GLN A 52 -1.66 0.28 22.30
N PHE A 53 -1.76 1.59 22.56
CA PHE A 53 -2.19 2.55 21.56
C PHE A 53 -1.20 2.65 20.40
N GLY A 54 0.11 2.61 20.68
CA GLY A 54 1.14 2.59 19.64
C GLY A 54 1.01 1.39 18.69
N GLN A 55 0.73 0.19 19.22
CA GLN A 55 0.51 -1.00 18.38
C GLN A 55 -0.75 -0.89 17.52
N LEU A 56 -1.87 -0.49 18.11
CA LEU A 56 -3.14 -0.34 17.39
C LEU A 56 -3.04 0.70 16.26
N LEU A 57 -2.45 1.86 16.56
CA LEU A 57 -2.24 2.91 15.57
C LEU A 57 -1.22 2.50 14.52
N GLY A 58 -0.18 1.75 14.89
CA GLY A 58 0.78 1.18 13.95
C GLY A 58 0.10 0.27 12.91
N ILE A 59 -0.79 -0.62 13.35
CA ILE A 59 -1.57 -1.48 12.45
C ILE A 59 -2.51 -0.64 11.58
N ALA A 60 -3.20 0.34 12.18
CA ALA A 60 -4.13 1.21 11.47
C ALA A 60 -3.43 2.04 10.36
N VAL A 61 -2.16 2.40 10.56
CA VAL A 61 -1.33 3.12 9.58
C VAL A 61 -0.73 2.18 8.52
N ALA A 62 -0.38 0.95 8.89
CA ALA A 62 0.23 0.00 7.98
C ALA A 62 -0.65 -0.29 6.76
N ILE A 63 -1.97 -0.36 6.94
CA ILE A 63 -2.95 -0.61 5.88
C ILE A 63 -2.94 0.49 4.80
N PRO A 64 -3.23 1.77 5.11
CA PRO A 64 -3.23 2.84 4.11
C PRO A 64 -1.84 3.08 3.50
N VAL A 65 -0.76 2.93 4.28
CA VAL A 65 0.61 3.01 3.76
C VAL A 65 0.88 1.92 2.73
N GLY A 66 0.45 0.68 3.00
CA GLY A 66 0.56 -0.43 2.07
C GLY A 66 -0.19 -0.17 0.76
N ILE A 67 -1.45 0.27 0.84
CA ILE A 67 -2.26 0.61 -0.33
C ILE A 67 -1.59 1.72 -1.17
N TRP A 68 -1.11 2.77 -0.51
CA TRP A 68 -0.40 3.86 -1.18
C TRP A 68 0.89 3.38 -1.85
N ALA A 69 1.67 2.54 -1.18
CA ALA A 69 2.92 2.01 -1.73
C ALA A 69 2.67 1.16 -2.99
N VAL A 70 1.64 0.32 -2.98
CA VAL A 70 1.21 -0.46 -4.16
C VAL A 70 0.80 0.49 -5.29
N LYS A 71 -0.07 1.47 -5.02
CA LYS A 71 -0.50 2.46 -6.02
C LYS A 71 0.69 3.22 -6.64
N ALA A 72 1.64 3.64 -5.80
CA ALA A 72 2.84 4.35 -6.24
C ALA A 72 3.73 3.48 -7.13
N VAL A 73 3.82 2.18 -6.83
CA VAL A 73 4.56 1.20 -7.64
C VAL A 73 3.88 0.91 -8.98
N LEU A 74 2.56 0.80 -9.00
CA LEU A 74 1.78 0.62 -10.23
C LEU A 74 1.87 1.84 -11.16
N SER A 75 1.97 3.05 -10.58
CA SER A 75 2.04 4.30 -11.35
C SER A 75 3.47 4.64 -11.80
N LYS A 76 4.47 3.82 -11.45
CA LYS A 76 5.88 4.10 -11.73
C LYS A 76 6.32 3.49 -13.06
N GLU A 77 6.99 4.29 -13.88
CA GLU A 77 7.76 3.78 -15.01
C GLU A 77 9.12 3.24 -14.54
N TYR A 78 9.38 1.97 -14.82
CA TYR A 78 10.72 1.38 -14.66
C TYR A 78 11.46 1.53 -15.98
N ARG A 79 12.79 1.66 -15.88
CA ARG A 79 13.66 1.89 -17.04
C ARG A 79 13.51 0.86 -18.19
N GLN A 80 12.99 -0.33 -17.89
CA GLN A 80 12.81 -1.42 -18.85
C GLN A 80 11.33 -1.85 -19.03
N PHE A 81 10.41 -1.38 -18.19
CA PHE A 81 9.01 -1.82 -18.20
C PHE A 81 8.11 -0.89 -17.37
N ARG A 82 6.80 -0.94 -17.58
CA ARG A 82 5.80 -0.35 -16.68
C ARG A 82 4.79 -1.41 -16.28
N VAL A 83 4.25 -1.32 -15.07
CA VAL A 83 3.16 -2.20 -14.66
C VAL A 83 1.86 -1.58 -15.14
N ALA A 84 1.10 -2.32 -15.94
CA ALA A 84 -0.20 -1.90 -16.45
C ALA A 84 -1.27 -2.89 -15.99
N LEU A 85 -2.43 -2.36 -15.61
CA LEU A 85 -3.62 -3.16 -15.35
C LEU A 85 -4.34 -3.34 -16.68
N ILE A 86 -4.47 -4.58 -17.14
CA ILE A 86 -5.20 -4.93 -18.35
C ILE A 86 -6.48 -5.64 -17.89
N SER A 87 -7.62 -5.26 -18.47
CA SER A 87 -8.91 -5.90 -18.18
C SER A 87 -8.85 -7.37 -18.59
N SER A 88 -9.26 -8.27 -17.70
CA SER A 88 -9.39 -9.68 -18.08
C SER A 88 -10.55 -9.85 -19.07
N THR A 89 -10.44 -10.86 -19.93
CA THR A 89 -11.50 -11.22 -20.88
C THR A 89 -12.82 -11.50 -20.15
N GLU A 90 -12.77 -12.17 -19.00
CA GLU A 90 -13.95 -12.45 -18.17
C GLU A 90 -14.61 -11.18 -17.62
N ALA A 91 -13.83 -10.21 -17.13
CA ALA A 91 -14.38 -8.95 -16.63
C ALA A 91 -15.06 -8.15 -17.77
N THR A 92 -14.43 -8.14 -18.94
CA THR A 92 -14.95 -7.47 -20.14
C THR A 92 -16.25 -8.12 -20.63
N LEU A 93 -16.30 -9.46 -20.69
CA LEU A 93 -17.50 -10.21 -21.06
C LEU A 93 -18.63 -10.02 -20.05
N GLY A 94 -18.32 -10.00 -18.75
CA GLY A 94 -19.30 -9.72 -17.70
C GLY A 94 -19.93 -8.33 -17.83
N GLU A 95 -19.13 -7.31 -18.16
CA GLU A 95 -19.63 -5.96 -18.41
C GLU A 95 -20.57 -5.91 -19.63
N ILE A 96 -20.20 -6.57 -20.72
CA ILE A 96 -21.02 -6.65 -21.95
C ILE A 96 -22.34 -7.38 -21.68
N VAL A 97 -22.29 -8.54 -21.04
CA VAL A 97 -23.50 -9.32 -20.69
C VAL A 97 -24.40 -8.53 -19.75
N SER A 98 -23.83 -7.82 -18.77
CA SER A 98 -24.60 -6.95 -17.87
C SER A 98 -25.29 -5.82 -18.62
N LYS A 99 -24.61 -5.18 -19.59
CA LYS A 99 -25.19 -4.12 -20.43
C LYS A 99 -26.30 -4.66 -21.34
N MET A 100 -26.16 -5.87 -21.88
CA MET A 100 -27.17 -6.50 -22.72
C MET A 100 -28.41 -6.97 -21.94
N ARG A 101 -28.26 -7.34 -20.66
CA ARG A 101 -29.39 -7.76 -19.80
C ARG A 101 -30.19 -6.57 -19.24
N ALA A 102 -29.62 -5.37 -19.28
CA ALA A 102 -30.27 -4.14 -18.81
C ALA A 102 -31.08 -3.41 -19.91
N GLN A 103 -31.08 -3.92 -21.15
CA GLN A 103 -31.97 -3.54 -22.25
C GLN A 103 -33.13 -4.54 -22.38
#